data_AF-A0A0G4N0X2-F1
#
_entry.id   AF-A0A0G4N0X2-F1
#
_cell.length_a   1.000
_cell.length_b   1.000
_cell.length_c   1.000
_cell.angle_alpha   90.00
_cell.angle_beta   90.00
_cell.angle_gamma   90.00
#
_symmetry.space_group_name_H-M   'P 1'
#
loop_
_entity.id
_entity.type
_entity.pdbx_description
1 polymer ?
#
loop_
_entity_poly.entity_id
_entity_poly.type
_entity_poly.pdbx_seq_one_letter_code
_entity_poly.pdbx_strand_id
1 'polypeptide(L)'
;MASIIYTVPSQHLALLDISDATLKGPSKYDCLETVLPLTPPPEEEDVHKIATPDIVTPITQDSNPLIAVIGVGYVGTHLVSNFSRHWDVLGFDVSEKRIEQIQQEDEFRTNERIKFSAQRPDLSEATHFLISVPTLLLPNKTVDASYLKDAIQTVFKHARPGATIVIESSVAIGMTRELLGPLAKARGCFAGMSPERVDPGRTEPPAYLIPKVISGLPCLAFR
;
A
#
# COMPACT_ATOMS: atom_id res chain seq x y z
N MET A 1 6.73 0.43 -20.89
CA MET A 1 6.54 0.32 -19.42
C MET A 1 6.65 1.71 -18.82
N ALA A 2 5.53 2.36 -18.49
CA ALA A 2 5.55 3.62 -17.75
C ALA A 2 4.89 3.37 -16.39
N SER A 3 5.66 3.49 -15.31
CA SER A 3 5.10 3.74 -13.99
C SER A 3 4.76 5.22 -13.94
N ILE A 4 3.51 5.57 -13.62
CA ILE A 4 3.15 6.97 -13.47
C ILE A 4 3.65 7.41 -12.10
N ILE A 5 4.64 8.30 -12.09
CA ILE A 5 5.20 8.88 -10.87
C ILE A 5 4.57 10.25 -10.67
N TYR A 6 3.83 10.42 -9.58
CA TYR A 6 3.34 11.72 -9.13
C TYR A 6 4.16 12.20 -7.93
N THR A 7 4.38 13.51 -7.86
CA THR A 7 4.89 14.17 -6.67
C THR A 7 3.80 15.04 -6.07
N VAL A 8 3.51 14.87 -4.78
CA VAL A 8 2.54 15.70 -4.05
C VAL A 8 3.17 16.31 -2.81
N PRO A 9 2.93 17.59 -2.49
CA PRO A 9 3.34 18.15 -1.21
C PRO A 9 2.76 17.32 -0.06
N SER A 10 3.55 17.00 0.97
CA SER A 10 3.11 16.15 2.08
C SER A 10 1.85 16.70 2.78
N GLN A 11 1.74 18.02 2.94
CA GLN A 11 0.54 18.69 3.43
C GLN A 11 -0.74 18.50 2.59
N HIS A 12 -0.62 18.06 1.34
CA HIS A 12 -1.75 17.85 0.41
C HIS A 12 -1.97 16.36 0.12
N LEU A 13 -1.24 15.46 0.81
CA LEU A 13 -1.35 14.02 0.60
C LEU A 13 -2.79 13.51 0.81
N ALA A 14 -3.50 14.06 1.78
CA ALA A 14 -4.88 13.70 2.07
C ALA A 14 -5.91 14.44 1.17
N LEU A 15 -5.47 15.44 0.39
CA LEU A 15 -6.25 16.15 -0.62
C LEU A 15 -6.10 15.55 -2.02
N LEU A 16 -5.23 14.54 -2.19
CA LEU A 16 -5.33 13.67 -3.35
C LEU A 16 -6.72 13.07 -3.32
N ASP A 17 -7.51 13.39 -4.33
CA ASP A 17 -8.78 12.72 -4.53
C ASP A 17 -8.47 11.27 -4.88
N ILE A 18 -8.57 10.42 -3.85
CA ILE A 18 -8.32 8.98 -3.95
C ILE A 18 -9.33 8.34 -4.94
N SER A 19 -10.46 9.01 -5.21
CA SER A 19 -11.43 8.66 -6.25
C SER A 19 -11.06 9.16 -7.66
N ASP A 20 -10.23 10.22 -7.76
CA ASP A 20 -9.77 10.84 -9.01
C ASP A 20 -8.35 10.40 -9.41
N ALA A 21 -7.95 9.16 -9.06
CA ALA A 21 -6.90 8.43 -9.78
C ALA A 21 -7.30 8.10 -11.24
N THR A 22 -8.21 8.90 -11.82
CA THR A 22 -8.61 8.90 -13.21
C THR A 22 -7.41 9.32 -14.05
N LEU A 23 -6.90 8.34 -14.77
CA LEU A 23 -5.93 8.48 -15.86
C LEU A 23 -6.35 9.60 -16.83
N LYS A 24 -5.88 10.83 -16.62
CA LYS A 24 -5.73 11.81 -17.71
C LYS A 24 -4.37 11.58 -18.40
N GLY A 25 -4.20 10.37 -18.92
CA GLY A 25 -3.23 10.09 -19.98
C GLY A 25 -3.95 10.12 -21.34
N PRO A 26 -3.32 10.57 -22.43
CA PRO A 26 -4.00 10.68 -23.70
C PRO A 26 -4.54 9.32 -24.14
N SER A 27 -5.85 9.29 -24.40
CA SER A 27 -6.55 8.21 -25.09
C SER A 27 -5.97 8.08 -26.50
N LYS A 28 -5.02 7.16 -26.65
CA LYS A 28 -4.59 6.43 -27.87
C LYS A 28 -3.14 6.00 -27.68
N TYR A 29 -2.94 4.81 -27.14
CA TYR A 29 -1.73 4.06 -27.42
C TYR A 29 -2.13 2.66 -27.81
N ASP A 30 -2.04 2.41 -29.11
CA ASP A 30 -2.02 1.08 -29.70
C ASP A 30 -0.80 0.34 -29.11
N CYS A 31 -1.03 -0.80 -28.51
CA CYS A 31 0.00 -1.61 -27.87
C CYS A 31 0.87 -2.24 -28.97
N LEU A 32 1.87 -1.51 -29.47
CA LEU A 32 2.91 -2.09 -30.31
C LEU A 32 3.70 -3.12 -29.49
N GLU A 33 3.54 -4.39 -29.88
CA GLU A 33 4.28 -5.53 -29.36
C GLU A 33 5.79 -5.27 -29.52
N THR A 34 6.44 -4.91 -28.42
CA THR A 34 7.89 -4.95 -28.32
C THR A 34 8.25 -6.29 -27.70
N VAL A 35 8.67 -7.22 -28.56
CA VAL A 35 9.18 -8.54 -28.16
C VAL A 35 10.44 -8.33 -27.33
N LEU A 36 10.32 -8.46 -26.00
CA LEU A 36 11.47 -8.59 -25.11
C LEU A 36 12.06 -10.00 -25.25
N PRO A 37 13.38 -10.20 -25.13
CA PRO A 37 13.99 -11.51 -25.27
C PRO A 37 13.47 -12.48 -24.19
N LEU A 38 13.19 -13.71 -24.60
CA LEU A 38 12.65 -14.79 -23.77
C LEU A 38 13.70 -15.24 -22.74
N THR A 39 13.47 -14.92 -21.47
CA THR A 39 14.13 -15.59 -20.34
C THR A 39 13.60 -17.02 -20.24
N PRO A 40 14.44 -18.05 -19.97
CA PRO A 40 13.96 -19.43 -19.86
C PRO A 40 12.93 -19.59 -18.74
N PRO A 41 11.99 -20.56 -18.88
CA PRO A 41 10.86 -20.71 -17.96
C PRO A 41 11.35 -21.06 -16.54
N PRO A 42 10.72 -20.53 -15.48
CA PRO A 42 10.92 -21.04 -14.13
C PRO A 42 10.35 -22.46 -14.01
N GLU A 43 11.03 -23.32 -13.27
CA GLU A 43 10.51 -24.63 -12.87
C GLU A 43 9.21 -24.45 -12.06
N GLU A 44 8.21 -25.28 -12.36
CA GLU A 44 6.90 -25.24 -11.72
C GLU A 44 7.00 -25.67 -10.25
N GLU A 45 6.79 -24.75 -9.32
CA GLU A 45 6.46 -25.08 -7.93
C GLU A 45 4.97 -24.84 -7.66
N ASP A 46 4.38 -25.87 -7.08
CA ASP A 46 2.96 -26.13 -6.84
C ASP A 46 2.32 -25.05 -5.94
N VAL A 47 1.62 -24.09 -6.56
CA VAL A 47 0.85 -23.08 -5.82
C VAL A 47 -0.44 -23.71 -5.30
N HIS A 48 -0.39 -24.14 -4.04
CA HIS A 48 -1.55 -24.63 -3.30
C HIS A 48 -2.77 -23.70 -3.44
N LYS A 49 -3.86 -24.31 -3.90
CA LYS A 49 -5.24 -23.81 -3.97
C LYS A 49 -5.61 -22.93 -2.77
N ILE A 50 -5.68 -21.62 -2.99
CA ILE A 50 -6.42 -20.73 -2.09
C ILE A 50 -7.89 -20.88 -2.47
N ALA A 51 -8.67 -21.52 -1.60
CA ALA A 51 -10.11 -21.59 -1.70
C ALA A 51 -10.68 -20.16 -1.83
N THR A 52 -11.51 -19.93 -2.85
CA THR A 52 -12.29 -18.71 -3.01
C THR A 52 -13.41 -18.70 -1.96
N PRO A 53 -13.41 -17.79 -0.98
CA PRO A 53 -14.58 -17.57 -0.15
C PRO A 53 -15.59 -16.66 -0.88
N ASP A 54 -16.86 -16.89 -0.55
CA ASP A 54 -18.08 -16.07 -0.65
C ASP A 54 -18.03 -14.77 -1.45
N ILE A 55 -19.07 -14.54 -2.27
CA ILE A 55 -19.31 -13.37 -3.12
C ILE A 55 -18.72 -12.08 -2.53
N VAL A 56 -17.50 -11.73 -2.96
CA VAL A 56 -16.81 -10.53 -2.50
C VAL A 56 -17.25 -9.35 -3.36
N THR A 57 -18.00 -8.40 -2.79
CA THR A 57 -18.39 -7.17 -3.50
C THR A 57 -17.13 -6.37 -3.86
N PRO A 58 -16.86 -6.14 -5.17
CA PRO A 58 -15.73 -5.35 -5.61
C PRO A 58 -15.81 -3.91 -5.13
N ILE A 59 -14.66 -3.29 -4.95
CA ILE A 59 -14.53 -1.85 -4.66
C ILE A 59 -14.71 -1.09 -5.97
N THR A 60 -15.55 -0.06 -5.93
CA THR A 60 -15.90 0.81 -7.07
C THR A 60 -15.64 2.27 -6.70
N GLN A 61 -15.75 3.19 -7.66
CA GLN A 61 -15.54 4.63 -7.42
C GLN A 61 -16.52 5.23 -6.41
N ASP A 62 -17.73 4.67 -6.29
CA ASP A 62 -18.75 5.13 -5.34
C ASP A 62 -18.56 4.56 -3.92
N SER A 63 -17.56 3.70 -3.71
CA SER A 63 -17.28 3.11 -2.41
C SER A 63 -16.66 4.15 -1.47
N ASN A 64 -17.20 4.27 -0.25
CA ASN A 64 -16.60 5.12 0.78
C ASN A 64 -15.16 4.64 1.10
N PRO A 65 -14.14 5.49 0.94
CA PRO A 65 -12.77 5.09 1.19
C PRO A 65 -12.48 4.89 2.67
N LEU A 66 -12.13 3.66 3.03
CA LEU A 66 -11.48 3.31 4.29
C LEU A 66 -10.01 2.95 4.00
N ILE A 67 -9.08 3.64 4.67
CA ILE A 67 -7.63 3.47 4.48
C ILE A 67 -7.09 2.63 5.63
N ALA A 68 -6.60 1.43 5.33
CA ALA A 68 -5.87 0.60 6.28
C ALA A 68 -4.36 0.90 6.23
N VAL A 69 -3.78 1.32 7.35
CA VAL A 69 -2.33 1.48 7.51
C VAL A 69 -1.79 0.23 8.23
N ILE A 70 -0.91 -0.52 7.56
CA ILE A 70 -0.38 -1.80 8.03
C ILE A 70 1.00 -1.59 8.64
N GLY A 71 1.09 -1.77 9.96
CA GLY A 71 2.25 -1.45 10.77
C GLY A 71 2.21 0.01 11.22
N VAL A 72 1.80 0.25 12.47
CA VAL A 72 1.66 1.60 13.06
C VAL A 72 2.88 1.96 13.91
N GLY A 73 4.07 1.68 13.38
CA GLY A 73 5.33 2.21 13.89
C GLY A 73 5.51 3.69 13.56
N TYR A 74 6.75 4.18 13.55
CA TYR A 74 7.06 5.59 13.28
C TYR A 74 6.39 6.13 12.00
N VAL A 75 6.62 5.47 10.86
CA VAL A 75 6.04 5.89 9.56
C VAL A 75 4.52 5.72 9.57
N GLY A 76 4.02 4.57 10.01
CA GLY A 76 2.58 4.27 10.00
C GLY A 76 1.76 5.24 10.85
N THR A 77 2.25 5.62 12.03
CA THR A 77 1.58 6.61 12.88
C THR A 77 1.43 7.96 12.19
N HIS A 78 2.46 8.42 11.44
CA HIS A 78 2.36 9.63 10.65
C HIS A 78 1.36 9.51 9.49
N LEU A 79 1.30 8.36 8.82
CA LEU A 79 0.29 8.10 7.79
C LEU A 79 -1.12 8.16 8.38
N VAL A 80 -1.34 7.53 9.55
CA VAL A 80 -2.63 7.56 10.25
C VAL A 80 -3.04 9.01 10.59
N SER A 81 -2.16 9.80 11.21
CA SER A 81 -2.43 11.21 11.53
C SER A 81 -2.77 12.04 10.29
N ASN A 82 -2.06 11.84 9.18
CA ASN A 82 -2.26 12.67 7.98
C ASN A 82 -3.55 12.31 7.23
N PHE A 83 -3.82 11.02 7.02
CA PHE A 83 -5.00 10.58 6.27
C PHE A 83 -6.30 10.77 7.05
N SER A 84 -6.27 10.61 8.38
CA SER A 84 -7.43 10.78 9.26
C SER A 84 -7.97 12.20 9.34
N ARG A 85 -7.29 13.18 8.73
CA ARG A 85 -7.81 14.54 8.55
C ARG A 85 -8.96 14.63 7.56
N HIS A 86 -9.05 13.66 6.64
CA HIS A 86 -10.00 13.69 5.53
C HIS A 86 -10.76 12.36 5.34
N TRP A 87 -10.16 11.23 5.71
CA TRP A 87 -10.70 9.89 5.46
C TRP A 87 -10.80 9.07 6.74
N ASP A 88 -11.65 8.05 6.73
CA ASP A 88 -11.64 7.04 7.78
C ASP A 88 -10.38 6.17 7.65
N VAL A 89 -9.73 5.91 8.78
CA VAL A 89 -8.46 5.21 8.84
C VAL A 89 -8.53 4.06 9.84
N LEU A 90 -8.15 2.88 9.36
CA LEU A 90 -7.88 1.70 10.19
C LEU A 90 -6.37 1.56 10.39
N GLY A 91 -5.87 1.89 11.58
CA GLY A 91 -4.49 1.59 11.98
C GLY A 91 -4.37 0.14 12.43
N PHE A 92 -3.67 -0.70 11.66
CA PHE A 92 -3.49 -2.11 11.97
C PHE A 92 -2.05 -2.43 12.38
N ASP A 93 -1.88 -3.18 13.46
CA ASP A 93 -0.57 -3.72 13.86
C ASP A 93 -0.72 -5.12 14.44
N VAL A 94 0.27 -5.98 14.21
CA VAL A 94 0.28 -7.34 14.77
C VAL A 94 0.56 -7.33 16.28
N SER A 95 1.13 -6.24 16.82
CA SER A 95 1.40 -6.07 18.24
C SER A 95 0.21 -5.42 18.94
N GLU A 96 -0.58 -6.21 19.68
CA GLU A 96 -1.66 -5.68 20.54
C GLU A 96 -1.14 -4.62 21.52
N LYS A 97 0.04 -4.86 22.11
CA LYS A 97 0.72 -3.88 22.96
C LYS A 97 0.97 -2.55 22.25
N ARG A 98 1.36 -2.56 20.97
CA ARG A 98 1.55 -1.33 20.19
C ARG A 98 0.24 -0.59 20.00
N ILE A 99 -0.84 -1.33 19.71
CA ILE A 99 -2.20 -0.77 19.59
C ILE A 99 -2.66 -0.13 20.89
N GLU A 100 -2.49 -0.82 22.03
CA GLU A 100 -2.84 -0.28 23.34
C GLU A 100 -2.08 1.00 23.65
N GLN A 101 -0.78 1.04 23.33
CA GLN A 101 0.06 2.22 23.56
C GLN A 101 -0.38 3.43 22.74
N ILE A 102 -0.58 3.26 21.43
CA ILE A 102 -0.91 4.38 20.53
C ILE A 102 -2.31 4.92 20.79
N GLN A 103 -3.25 4.08 21.23
CA GLN A 103 -4.61 4.51 21.59
C GLN A 103 -4.66 5.46 22.79
N GLN A 104 -3.62 5.47 23.63
CA GLN A 104 -3.54 6.40 24.77
C GLN A 104 -3.00 7.78 24.38
N GLU A 105 -2.46 7.95 23.16
CA GLU A 105 -1.96 9.25 22.70
C GLU A 105 -3.15 10.18 22.39
N ASP A 106 -3.16 11.38 22.99
CA ASP A 106 -4.29 12.31 22.92
C ASP A 106 -4.66 12.73 21.48
N GLU A 107 -3.67 12.78 20.58
CA GLU A 107 -3.87 13.06 19.16
C GLU A 107 -4.82 12.05 18.50
N PHE A 108 -4.72 10.77 18.85
CA PHE A 108 -5.55 9.73 18.23
C PHE A 108 -6.83 9.46 18.99
N ARG A 109 -6.81 9.58 20.32
CA ARG A 109 -7.99 9.34 21.17
C ARG A 109 -9.16 10.26 20.86
N THR A 110 -8.88 11.46 20.35
CA THR A 110 -9.88 12.49 20.06
C THR A 110 -10.38 12.47 18.62
N ASN A 111 -9.80 11.65 17.75
CA ASN A 111 -10.16 11.60 16.34
C ASN A 111 -11.11 10.43 16.03
N GLU A 112 -12.39 10.73 15.79
CA GLU A 112 -13.44 9.76 15.51
C GLU A 112 -13.26 9.01 14.18
N ARG A 113 -12.40 9.50 13.26
CA ARG A 113 -12.10 8.84 11.98
C ARG A 113 -11.06 7.73 12.12
N ILE A 114 -10.49 7.52 13.30
CA ILE A 114 -9.42 6.55 13.52
C ILE A 114 -9.97 5.36 14.31
N LYS A 115 -9.79 4.16 13.76
CA LYS A 115 -9.92 2.90 14.48
C LYS A 115 -8.56 2.21 14.49
N PHE A 116 -8.12 1.74 15.65
CA PHE A 116 -6.96 0.86 15.73
C PHE A 116 -7.39 -0.59 15.97
N SER A 117 -6.69 -1.55 15.37
CA SER A 117 -6.99 -2.97 15.53
C SER A 117 -5.75 -3.85 15.37
N ALA A 118 -5.74 -4.97 16.08
CA ALA A 118 -4.82 -6.09 15.83
C ALA A 118 -5.52 -7.29 15.16
N GLN A 119 -6.82 -7.18 14.89
CA GLN A 119 -7.65 -8.25 14.36
C GLN A 119 -7.63 -8.22 12.83
N ARG A 120 -7.02 -9.24 12.23
CA ARG A 120 -6.91 -9.37 10.76
C ARG A 120 -8.26 -9.30 10.02
N PRO A 121 -9.38 -9.85 10.54
CA PRO A 121 -10.67 -9.74 9.85
C PRO A 121 -11.13 -8.30 9.56
N ASP A 122 -10.76 -7.34 10.39
CA ASP A 122 -11.11 -5.92 10.21
C ASP A 122 -10.56 -5.34 8.91
N LEU A 123 -9.50 -5.94 8.34
CA LEU A 123 -8.90 -5.52 7.08
C LEU A 123 -9.83 -5.71 5.87
N SER A 124 -10.89 -6.54 5.99
CA SER A 124 -11.82 -6.81 4.88
C SER A 124 -12.71 -5.61 4.53
N GLU A 125 -12.91 -4.69 5.47
CA GLU A 125 -13.68 -3.46 5.26
C GLU A 125 -12.90 -2.45 4.40
N ALA A 126 -11.57 -2.47 4.48
CA ALA A 126 -10.71 -1.48 3.87
C ALA A 126 -10.74 -1.51 2.33
N THR A 127 -10.53 -0.33 1.75
CA THR A 127 -10.49 -0.10 0.31
C THR A 127 -9.07 0.19 -0.18
N HIS A 128 -8.27 0.80 0.68
CA HIS A 128 -6.90 1.21 0.43
C HIS A 128 -6.00 0.62 1.52
N PHE A 129 -4.83 0.14 1.14
CA PHE A 129 -3.86 -0.47 2.05
C PHE A 129 -2.50 0.21 1.89
N LEU A 130 -1.98 0.80 2.97
CA LEU A 130 -0.67 1.43 3.03
C LEU A 130 0.24 0.56 3.91
N ILE A 131 1.22 -0.11 3.32
CA ILE A 131 2.08 -1.06 4.03
C ILE A 131 3.36 -0.37 4.50
N SER A 132 3.47 -0.13 5.80
CA SER A 132 4.56 0.60 6.48
C SER A 132 5.23 -0.24 7.58
N VAL A 133 5.52 -1.51 7.27
CA VAL A 133 6.22 -2.44 8.19
C VAL A 133 7.75 -2.35 8.05
N PRO A 134 8.53 -2.79 9.05
CA PRO A 134 9.99 -2.74 8.99
C PRO A 134 10.57 -3.54 7.82
N THR A 135 11.64 -3.02 7.23
CA THR A 135 12.54 -3.75 6.34
C THR A 135 13.93 -3.68 6.94
N LEU A 136 14.34 -4.75 7.61
CA LEU A 136 15.58 -4.76 8.38
C LEU A 136 16.77 -4.96 7.44
N LEU A 137 17.96 -4.55 7.89
CA LEU A 137 19.21 -4.91 7.24
C LEU A 137 19.83 -6.08 7.98
N LEU A 138 20.13 -7.14 7.25
CA LEU A 138 20.89 -8.28 7.78
C LEU A 138 22.37 -7.90 7.96
N PRO A 139 23.15 -8.67 8.76
CA PRO A 139 24.58 -8.41 8.96
C PRO A 139 25.42 -8.36 7.67
N ASN A 140 24.98 -9.07 6.63
CA ASN A 140 25.58 -9.07 5.29
C ASN A 140 25.10 -7.90 4.40
N LYS A 141 24.39 -6.92 4.96
CA LYS A 141 23.80 -5.74 4.28
C LYS A 141 22.70 -6.04 3.27
N THR A 142 22.17 -7.27 3.22
CA THR A 142 20.97 -7.55 2.43
C THR A 142 19.72 -7.12 3.19
N VAL A 143 18.67 -6.72 2.47
CA VAL A 143 17.38 -6.37 3.06
C VAL A 143 16.65 -7.64 3.49
N ASP A 144 16.25 -7.71 4.75
CA ASP A 144 15.27 -8.67 5.24
C ASP A 144 13.87 -8.14 4.95
N ALA A 145 13.17 -8.85 4.06
CA ALA A 145 11.84 -8.53 3.59
C ALA A 145 10.73 -9.38 4.25
N SER A 146 11.06 -10.19 5.27
CA SER A 146 10.12 -11.13 5.90
C SER A 146 8.83 -10.44 6.36
N TYR A 147 8.94 -9.38 7.17
CA TYR A 147 7.79 -8.60 7.64
C TYR A 147 6.94 -8.04 6.51
N LEU A 148 7.59 -7.55 5.44
CA LEU A 148 6.89 -7.00 4.28
C LEU A 148 6.13 -8.09 3.52
N LYS A 149 6.73 -9.26 3.32
CA LYS A 149 6.07 -10.41 2.69
C LYS A 149 4.87 -10.89 3.51
N ASP A 150 5.01 -10.98 4.84
CA ASP A 150 3.93 -11.38 5.74
C ASP A 150 2.77 -10.38 5.74
N ALA A 151 3.07 -9.08 5.75
CA ALA A 151 2.09 -8.02 5.65
C ALA A 151 1.34 -8.09 4.30
N ILE A 152 2.06 -8.26 3.19
CA ILE A 152 1.47 -8.43 1.85
C ILE A 152 0.53 -9.64 1.81
N GLN A 153 0.96 -10.80 2.32
CA GLN A 153 0.11 -11.98 2.38
C GLN A 153 -1.14 -11.76 3.22
N THR A 154 -1.02 -11.06 4.35
CA THR A 154 -2.15 -10.72 5.21
C THR A 154 -3.12 -9.80 4.48
N VAL A 155 -2.63 -8.73 3.86
CA VAL A 155 -3.44 -7.80 3.05
C VAL A 155 -4.19 -8.55 1.96
N PHE A 156 -3.50 -9.34 1.13
CA PHE A 156 -4.15 -10.05 0.03
C PHE A 156 -5.12 -11.15 0.47
N LYS A 157 -5.06 -11.65 1.72
CA LYS A 157 -6.09 -12.54 2.25
C LYS A 157 -7.43 -11.82 2.46
N HIS A 158 -7.40 -10.52 2.78
CA HIS A 158 -8.58 -9.72 3.10
C HIS A 158 -8.97 -8.70 2.01
N ALA A 159 -8.05 -8.36 1.12
CA ALA A 159 -8.27 -7.41 0.04
C ALA A 159 -9.34 -7.91 -0.93
N ARG A 160 -10.24 -7.00 -1.28
CA ARG A 160 -11.31 -7.21 -2.25
C ARG A 160 -10.85 -6.76 -3.65
N PRO A 161 -11.40 -7.34 -4.74
CA PRO A 161 -11.16 -6.81 -6.08
C PRO A 161 -11.43 -5.30 -6.14
N GLY A 162 -10.58 -4.56 -6.85
CA GLY A 162 -10.62 -3.10 -6.92
C GLY A 162 -9.85 -2.38 -5.80
N ALA A 163 -9.34 -3.10 -4.79
CA ALA A 163 -8.54 -2.47 -3.72
C ALA A 163 -7.24 -1.87 -4.25
N THR A 164 -6.77 -0.81 -3.61
CA THR A 164 -5.47 -0.18 -3.90
C THR A 164 -4.46 -0.54 -2.81
N ILE A 165 -3.36 -1.19 -3.18
CA ILE A 165 -2.30 -1.60 -2.25
C ILE A 165 -1.02 -0.84 -2.56
N VAL A 166 -0.49 -0.11 -1.59
CA VAL A 166 0.71 0.73 -1.72
C VAL A 166 1.75 0.29 -0.70
N ILE A 167 2.98 0.03 -1.15
CA ILE A 167 4.12 -0.14 -0.24
C ILE A 167 4.69 1.22 0.12
N GLU A 168 4.67 1.53 1.41
CA GLU A 168 5.28 2.71 2.03
C GLU A 168 6.67 2.38 2.60
N SER A 169 6.88 1.12 3.03
CA SER A 169 8.16 0.59 3.47
C SER A 169 9.27 0.77 2.43
N SER A 170 10.50 0.94 2.90
CA SER A 170 11.69 0.98 2.04
C SER A 170 11.88 -0.34 1.30
N VAL A 171 11.97 -0.28 -0.03
CA VAL A 171 12.16 -1.47 -0.87
C VAL A 171 13.28 -1.29 -1.87
N ALA A 172 13.92 -2.39 -2.25
CA ALA A 172 14.89 -2.40 -3.34
C ALA A 172 14.19 -2.17 -4.69
N ILE A 173 14.97 -1.73 -5.68
CA ILE A 173 14.49 -1.54 -7.05
C ILE A 173 13.92 -2.87 -7.57
N GLY A 174 12.73 -2.82 -8.18
CA GLY A 174 12.05 -3.99 -8.76
C GLY A 174 11.18 -4.77 -7.77
N MET A 175 11.45 -4.66 -6.47
CA MET A 175 10.80 -5.46 -5.43
C MET A 175 9.29 -5.20 -5.32
N THR A 176 8.81 -3.97 -5.55
CA THR A 176 7.36 -3.70 -5.63
C THR A 176 6.68 -4.51 -6.73
N ARG A 177 7.31 -4.63 -7.91
CA ARG A 177 6.77 -5.37 -9.04
C ARG A 177 6.77 -6.87 -8.77
N GLU A 178 7.86 -7.36 -8.20
CA GLU A 178 8.04 -8.77 -7.82
C GLU A 178 7.00 -9.19 -6.77
N LEU A 179 6.84 -8.41 -5.69
CA LEU A 179 6.00 -8.80 -4.56
C LEU A 179 4.52 -8.53 -4.77
N LEU A 180 4.15 -7.39 -5.36
CA LEU A 180 2.73 -7.04 -5.53
C LEU A 180 2.17 -7.44 -6.90
N GLY A 181 2.99 -7.47 -7.95
CA GLY A 181 2.52 -7.61 -9.33
C GLY A 181 1.67 -8.87 -9.57
N PRO A 182 2.17 -10.08 -9.24
CA PRO A 182 1.42 -11.32 -9.42
C PRO A 182 0.13 -11.37 -8.59
N LEU A 183 0.20 -10.93 -7.33
CA LEU A 183 -0.93 -10.97 -6.40
C LEU A 183 -2.04 -9.98 -6.79
N ALA A 184 -1.65 -8.75 -7.17
CA ALA A 184 -2.57 -7.72 -7.62
C ALA A 184 -3.33 -8.16 -8.88
N LYS A 185 -2.61 -8.73 -9.86
CA LYS A 185 -3.21 -9.29 -11.07
C LYS A 185 -4.20 -10.42 -10.75
N ALA A 186 -3.81 -11.34 -9.88
CA ALA A 186 -4.66 -12.48 -9.52
C ALA A 186 -5.92 -12.09 -8.73
N ARG A 187 -5.86 -10.99 -7.96
CA ARG A 187 -6.96 -10.58 -7.06
C ARG A 187 -7.83 -9.45 -7.57
N GLY A 188 -7.55 -8.87 -8.73
CA GLY A 188 -8.36 -7.75 -9.20
C GLY A 188 -7.92 -6.38 -8.66
N CYS A 189 -6.71 -6.25 -8.11
CA CYS A 189 -6.33 -5.07 -7.31
C CYS A 189 -5.37 -4.13 -8.05
N PHE A 190 -5.34 -2.87 -7.63
CA PHE A 190 -4.30 -1.92 -7.97
C PHE A 190 -3.12 -2.03 -7.00
N ALA A 191 -1.91 -1.83 -7.51
CA ALA A 191 -0.70 -1.94 -6.72
C ALA A 191 0.30 -0.82 -7.05
N GLY A 192 1.07 -0.40 -6.06
CA GLY A 192 2.06 0.65 -6.23
C GLY A 192 3.02 0.78 -5.06
N MET A 193 3.78 1.86 -5.07
CA MET A 193 4.66 2.24 -3.98
C MET A 193 4.66 3.75 -3.78
N SER A 194 4.88 4.14 -2.54
CA SER A 194 5.01 5.52 -2.12
C SER A 194 6.02 5.59 -0.97
N PRO A 195 7.33 5.60 -1.24
CA PRO A 195 8.31 5.51 -0.18
C PRO A 195 8.26 6.75 0.71
N GLU A 196 8.37 6.56 2.01
CA GLU A 196 8.58 7.66 2.96
C GLU A 196 9.92 8.35 2.68
N ARG A 197 9.96 9.69 2.80
CA ARG A 197 11.13 10.51 2.42
C ARG A 197 11.57 11.48 3.50
N VAL A 198 10.89 11.50 4.65
CA VAL A 198 11.32 12.27 5.81
C VAL A 198 12.54 11.61 6.46
N ASP A 199 13.61 12.38 6.59
CA ASP A 199 14.78 12.02 7.39
C ASP A 199 14.62 12.65 8.79
N PRO A 200 14.48 11.87 9.88
CA PRO A 200 14.31 12.41 11.23
C PRO A 200 15.46 13.32 11.68
N GLY A 201 16.66 13.16 11.12
CA GLY A 201 17.83 13.97 11.45
C GLY A 201 17.90 15.30 10.70
N ARG A 202 16.99 15.55 9.76
CA ARG A 202 17.01 16.70 8.86
C ARG A 202 15.85 17.66 9.16
N THR A 203 16.17 18.90 9.50
CA THR A 203 15.16 19.94 9.80
C THR A 203 14.73 20.77 8.59
N GLU A 204 15.52 20.80 7.51
CA GLU A 204 15.28 21.64 6.32
C GLU A 204 15.45 20.88 4.98
N PRO A 205 14.43 20.83 4.09
CA PRO A 205 13.12 21.46 4.26
C PRO A 205 12.29 20.71 5.33
N PRO A 206 11.35 21.38 6.00
CA PRO A 206 10.50 20.74 6.99
C PRO A 206 9.68 19.62 6.34
N ALA A 207 9.36 18.58 7.12
CA ALA A 207 8.72 17.35 6.66
C ALA A 207 7.45 17.58 5.80
N TYR A 208 6.63 18.58 6.14
CA TYR A 208 5.41 18.90 5.41
C TYR A 208 5.63 19.48 3.99
N LEU A 209 6.84 19.98 3.69
CA LEU A 209 7.23 20.46 2.36
C LEU A 209 7.93 19.38 1.52
N ILE A 210 8.33 18.26 2.12
CA ILE A 210 8.95 17.18 1.36
C ILE A 210 7.89 16.55 0.45
N PRO A 211 8.08 16.54 -0.88
CA PRO A 211 7.12 15.94 -1.77
C PRO A 211 7.13 14.41 -1.64
N LYS A 212 5.95 13.86 -1.43
CA LYS A 212 5.64 12.44 -1.48
C LYS A 212 5.69 11.97 -2.93
N VAL A 213 6.37 10.86 -3.17
CA VAL A 213 6.43 10.20 -4.47
C VAL A 213 5.41 9.07 -4.47
N ILE A 214 4.54 9.00 -5.47
CA ILE A 214 3.56 7.92 -5.62
C ILE A 214 3.72 7.31 -7.00
N SER A 215 3.86 5.99 -7.06
CA SER A 215 4.10 5.25 -8.30
C SER A 215 3.18 4.04 -8.42
N GLY A 216 2.34 4.02 -9.46
CA GLY A 216 1.49 2.88 -9.78
C GLY A 216 2.20 1.83 -10.63
N LEU A 217 1.91 0.55 -10.39
CA LEU A 217 2.17 -0.50 -11.38
C LEU A 217 1.12 -0.38 -12.51
N PRO A 218 1.52 -0.56 -13.77
CA PRO A 218 0.58 -0.53 -14.88
C PRO A 218 -0.48 -1.61 -14.66
N CYS A 219 -1.75 -1.25 -14.90
CA CYS A 219 -2.85 -2.20 -14.88
C CYS A 219 -2.56 -3.29 -15.92
N LEU A 220 -2.27 -4.51 -15.45
CA LEU A 220 -2.23 -5.68 -16.31
C LEU A 220 -3.69 -6.03 -16.57
N ALA A 221 -4.25 -5.44 -17.62
CA ALA A 221 -5.67 -5.43 -17.96
C ALA A 221 -6.41 -6.70 -17.53
N PHE A 222 -7.46 -6.51 -16.73
CA PHE A 222 -8.49 -7.50 -16.47
C PHE A 222 -9.15 -7.82 -17.82
N ARG A 223 -8.91 -9.03 -18.32
CA ARG A 223 -9.68 -9.59 -19.44
C ARG A 223 -10.86 -10.37 -18.89
#